data_AF-K1XPN2-F1
#
_entry.id   AF-K1XPN2-F1
#
_cell.length_a   1.000
_cell.length_b   1.000
_cell.length_c   1.000
_cell.angle_alpha   90.00
_cell.angle_beta   90.00
_cell.angle_gamma   90.00
#
_symmetry.space_group_name_H-M   'P 1'
#
loop_
_entity.id
_entity.type
_entity.pdbx_description
1 polymer ?
#
loop_
_entity_poly.entity_id
_entity_poly.type
_entity_poly.pdbx_seq_one_letter_code
_entity_poly.pdbx_strand_id
1 'polypeptide(L)'
;MLEHLKNTNLINENIKEYYYELSYLLRFYIEKRFGVMAPERTTEEFIKIMQNKSIFNANHQRILQKFLKESDLVKFAKNIPPPQEIDKGTKLVEDFVKDTIPKEETEGDKKE
;
A
#
# COMPACT_ATOMS: atom_id res chain seq x y z
N MET A 1 -10.98 -5.66 -3.04
CA MET A 1 -9.82 -6.00 -2.16
C MET A 1 -9.61 -4.91 -1.10
N LEU A 2 -9.32 -3.66 -1.47
CA LEU A 2 -9.22 -2.53 -0.53
C LEU A 2 -10.56 -2.15 0.13
N GLU A 3 -11.68 -2.33 -0.56
CA GLU A 3 -13.02 -2.07 0.01
C GLU A 3 -13.38 -2.96 1.20
N HIS A 4 -12.86 -4.18 1.27
CA HIS A 4 -13.12 -5.07 2.40
C HIS A 4 -12.43 -4.57 3.68
N LEU A 5 -11.24 -3.99 3.52
CA LEU A 5 -10.49 -3.36 4.60
C LEU A 5 -11.15 -2.06 5.10
N LYS A 6 -11.88 -1.35 4.23
CA LYS A 6 -12.64 -0.14 4.60
C LYS A 6 -13.95 -0.44 5.31
N ASN A 7 -14.58 -1.58 4.98
CA ASN A 7 -15.83 -2.02 5.62
C ASN A 7 -15.62 -2.65 7.00
N THR A 8 -14.38 -2.95 7.36
CA THR A 8 -14.01 -3.43 8.69
C THR A 8 -13.66 -2.24 9.58
N ASN A 9 -14.18 -2.23 10.82
CA ASN A 9 -13.91 -1.16 11.80
C ASN A 9 -12.51 -1.28 12.45
N LEU A 10 -11.57 -1.96 11.78
CA LEU A 10 -10.23 -2.27 12.27
C LEU A 10 -9.41 -1.02 12.60
N ILE A 11 -9.68 0.11 11.93
CA ILE A 11 -9.02 1.38 12.25
C ILE A 11 -9.29 1.79 13.72
N ASN A 12 -10.49 1.53 14.22
CA ASN A 12 -10.91 1.87 15.58
C ASN A 12 -10.67 0.73 16.58
N GLU A 13 -10.76 -0.53 16.14
CA GLU A 13 -10.61 -1.70 17.01
C GLU A 13 -9.17 -2.20 17.13
N ASN A 14 -8.45 -2.31 16.02
CA ASN A 14 -7.08 -2.81 15.98
C ASN A 14 -6.26 -2.20 14.84
N ILE A 15 -5.73 -1.00 15.07
CA ILE A 15 -4.95 -0.28 14.06
C ILE A 15 -3.71 -1.06 13.58
N LYS A 16 -3.14 -1.92 14.43
CA LYS A 16 -1.97 -2.72 14.07
C LYS A 16 -2.33 -3.74 13.01
N GLU A 17 -3.45 -4.42 13.22
CA GLU A 17 -3.98 -5.40 12.27
C GLU A 17 -4.42 -4.74 10.98
N TYR A 18 -5.03 -3.55 11.04
CA TYR A 18 -5.30 -2.73 9.85
C TYR A 18 -4.05 -2.47 9.02
N TYR A 19 -2.95 -2.02 9.64
CA TYR A 19 -1.68 -1.79 8.93
C TYR A 19 -0.99 -3.08 8.47
N TYR A 20 -1.20 -4.19 9.18
CA TYR A 20 -0.70 -5.50 8.78
C TYR A 20 -1.38 -5.95 7.49
N GLU A 21 -2.71 -5.95 7.48
CA GLU A 21 -3.54 -6.28 6.32
C GLU A 21 -3.31 -5.31 5.15
N LEU A 22 -3.29 -3.99 5.39
CA LEU A 22 -3.04 -3.00 4.33
C LEU A 22 -1.68 -3.21 3.66
N SER A 23 -0.64 -3.47 4.45
CA SER A 23 0.70 -3.75 3.96
C SER A 23 0.77 -5.08 3.21
N TYR A 24 0.08 -6.10 3.70
CA TYR A 24 -0.02 -7.40 3.05
C TYR A 24 -0.71 -7.30 1.69
N LEU A 25 -1.86 -6.62 1.63
CA LEU A 25 -2.61 -6.40 0.39
C LEU A 25 -1.78 -5.64 -0.66
N LEU A 26 -1.07 -4.58 -0.25
CA LEU A 26 -0.18 -3.85 -1.14
C LEU A 26 0.92 -4.76 -1.71
N ARG A 27 1.58 -5.55 -0.85
CA ARG A 27 2.65 -6.46 -1.27
C ARG A 27 2.13 -7.56 -2.19
N PHE A 28 0.97 -8.12 -1.89
CA PHE A 28 0.31 -9.12 -2.72
C PHE A 28 -0.08 -8.55 -4.09
N TYR A 29 -0.63 -7.33 -4.12
CA TYR A 29 -0.92 -6.62 -5.37
C TYR A 29 0.34 -6.45 -6.21
N ILE A 30 1.44 -6.00 -5.59
CA ILE A 30 2.73 -5.81 -6.27
C ILE A 30 3.27 -7.13 -6.82
N GLU A 31 3.14 -8.22 -6.08
CA GLU A 31 3.54 -9.54 -6.56
C GLU A 31 2.75 -9.96 -7.79
N LYS A 32 1.42 -9.85 -7.74
CA LYS A 32 0.55 -10.20 -8.86
C LYS A 32 0.79 -9.31 -10.08
N ARG A 33 1.09 -8.03 -9.87
CA ARG A 33 1.21 -7.03 -10.93
C ARG A 33 2.59 -7.00 -11.57
N PHE A 34 3.64 -7.11 -10.76
CA PHE A 34 5.03 -6.90 -11.17
C PHE A 34 5.93 -8.13 -11.01
N GLY A 35 5.39 -9.25 -10.51
CA GLY A 35 6.15 -10.50 -10.32
C GLY A 35 7.24 -10.38 -9.24
N VAL A 36 7.06 -9.48 -8.26
CA VAL A 36 7.99 -9.30 -7.15
C VAL A 36 7.43 -9.98 -5.91
N MET A 37 8.16 -10.95 -5.34
CA MET A 37 7.82 -11.64 -4.09
C MET A 37 7.91 -10.69 -2.88
N ALA A 38 7.05 -9.67 -2.83
CA ALA A 38 7.00 -8.65 -1.81
C ALA A 38 6.49 -9.14 -0.44
N PRO A 39 5.47 -10.02 -0.33
CA PRO A 39 4.97 -10.47 0.98
C PRO A 39 5.96 -11.35 1.74
N GLU A 40 6.84 -12.07 1.03
CA GLU A 40 7.89 -12.92 1.61
C GLU A 40 9.22 -12.18 1.87
N ARG A 41 9.26 -10.87 1.68
CA ARG A 41 10.47 -10.06 1.85
C ARG A 41 10.28 -9.04 2.94
N THR A 42 11.36 -8.78 3.65
CA THR A 42 11.39 -7.67 4.60
C THR A 42 11.24 -6.34 3.86
N THR A 43 10.78 -5.31 4.56
CA THR A 43 10.66 -3.95 3.99
C THR A 43 11.96 -3.49 3.33
N GLU A 44 13.11 -3.75 3.97
CA GLU A 44 14.43 -3.37 3.46
C GLU A 44 14.81 -4.13 2.18
N GLU A 45 14.57 -5.45 2.13
CA GLU A 45 14.82 -6.25 0.94
C GLU A 45 13.93 -5.83 -0.22
N PHE A 46 12.64 -5.58 0.06
CA PHE A 46 11.72 -5.11 -0.96
C PHE A 46 12.16 -3.76 -1.54
N ILE A 47 12.60 -2.82 -0.70
CA ILE A 47 13.17 -1.54 -1.14
C ILE A 47 14.40 -1.74 -2.03
N LYS A 48 15.32 -2.63 -1.65
CA LYS A 48 16.50 -2.94 -2.48
C LYS A 48 16.11 -3.52 -3.84
N ILE A 49 15.11 -4.41 -3.88
CA ILE A 49 14.60 -4.97 -5.15
C ILE A 49 13.99 -3.86 -6.01
N MET A 50 13.21 -2.96 -5.43
CA MET A 50 12.64 -1.82 -6.14
C MET A 50 13.69 -0.87 -6.72
N GLN A 51 14.81 -0.68 -6.01
CA GLN A 51 15.92 0.16 -6.49
C GLN A 51 16.70 -0.52 -7.60
N ASN A 52 16.91 -1.84 -7.50
CA ASN A 52 17.68 -2.61 -8.47
C ASN A 52 16.88 -2.91 -9.75
N LYS A 53 15.58 -3.14 -9.62
CA LYS A 53 14.70 -3.37 -10.76
C LYS A 53 14.05 -2.05 -11.15
N SER A 54 14.26 -1.57 -12.38
CA SER A 54 13.58 -0.37 -12.93
C SER A 54 12.07 -0.59 -13.19
N ILE A 55 11.39 -1.32 -12.32
CA ILE A 55 9.96 -1.64 -12.35
C ILE A 55 9.13 -0.43 -11.94
N PHE A 56 9.61 0.32 -10.94
CA PHE A 56 8.92 1.47 -10.36
C PHE A 56 9.64 2.76 -10.70
N ASN A 57 8.89 3.81 -10.99
CA ASN A 57 9.46 5.16 -11.12
C ASN A 57 9.91 5.70 -9.75
N ALA A 58 10.74 6.76 -9.76
CA ALA A 58 11.30 7.33 -8.53
C ALA A 58 10.23 7.79 -7.52
N ASN A 59 9.07 8.26 -8.00
CA ASN A 59 7.97 8.67 -7.14
C ASN A 59 7.32 7.47 -6.44
N HIS A 60 7.02 6.40 -7.17
CA HIS A 60 6.48 5.15 -6.63
C HIS A 60 7.42 4.53 -5.61
N GLN A 61 8.71 4.47 -5.91
CA GLN A 61 9.71 3.97 -4.96
C GLN A 61 9.70 4.77 -3.66
N ARG A 62 9.63 6.11 -3.75
CA ARG A 62 9.57 7.00 -2.59
C ARG A 62 8.29 6.80 -1.78
N ILE A 63 7.14 6.69 -2.45
CA ILE A 63 5.84 6.45 -1.81
C ILE A 63 5.84 5.10 -1.07
N LEU A 64 6.24 4.03 -1.75
CA LEU A 64 6.31 2.68 -1.18
C LEU A 64 7.28 2.61 -0.01
N GLN A 65 8.48 3.21 -0.16
CA GLN A 65 9.46 3.25 0.93
C GLN A 65 8.90 3.98 2.15
N LYS A 66 8.25 5.12 1.96
CA LYS A 66 7.67 5.91 3.05
C LYS A 66 6.59 5.10 3.76
N PHE A 67 5.62 4.58 3.01
CA PHE A 67 4.51 3.81 3.55
C PHE A 67 4.97 2.56 4.32
N LEU A 68 5.92 1.79 3.78
CA LEU A 68 6.38 0.57 4.45
C LEU A 68 7.13 0.87 5.75
N LYS A 69 7.95 1.93 5.78
CA LYS A 69 8.61 2.39 7.02
C LYS A 69 7.59 2.86 8.06
N GLU A 70 6.58 3.63 7.63
CA GLU A 70 5.49 4.06 8.52
C GLU A 70 4.69 2.86 9.04
N SER A 71 4.39 1.89 8.18
CA SER A 71 3.68 0.66 8.56
C SER A 71 4.46 -0.14 9.60
N ASP A 72 5.78 -0.29 9.44
CA ASP A 72 6.62 -0.96 10.43
C ASP A 72 6.62 -0.19 11.77
N LEU A 73 6.73 1.14 11.74
CA LEU A 73 6.60 1.95 12.94
C LEU A 73 5.25 1.74 13.64
N VAL A 74 4.12 1.70 12.94
CA VAL A 74 2.81 1.49 13.56
C VAL A 74 2.64 0.08 14.11
N LYS A 75 3.17 -0.93 13.41
CA LYS A 75 3.16 -2.35 13.87
C LYS A 75 3.93 -2.53 15.18
N PHE A 76 5.08 -1.87 15.30
CA PHE A 76 5.95 -1.96 16.48
C PHE A 76 5.68 -0.88 17.53
N ALA A 77 4.96 0.19 17.19
CA ALA A 77 4.63 1.26 18.12
C ALA A 77 3.75 0.74 19.25
N LYS A 78 4.02 1.25 20.46
CA LYS A 78 3.13 1.07 21.61
C LYS A 78 1.93 2.03 21.56
N ASN A 79 2.06 3.14 20.81
CA ASN A 79 1.04 4.17 20.69
C ASN A 79 0.35 4.12 19.33
N ILE A 80 -0.95 4.40 19.33
CA ILE A 80 -1.79 4.48 18.13
C ILE A 80 -1.48 5.80 17.41
N PRO A 81 -1.14 5.78 16.10
CA PRO A 81 -0.95 7.00 15.34
C PRO A 81 -2.26 7.79 15.24
N PRO A 82 -2.21 9.13 15.08
CA PRO A 82 -3.43 9.91 14.95
C PRO A 82 -4.18 9.57 13.65
N PRO A 83 -5.51 9.71 13.61
CA PRO A 83 -6.34 9.35 12.45
C PRO A 83 -5.88 9.96 11.12
N GLN A 84 -5.30 11.15 11.17
CA GLN A 84 -4.76 11.84 9.99
C GLN A 84 -3.59 11.09 9.35
N GLU A 85 -2.73 10.45 10.14
CA GLU A 85 -1.59 9.67 9.63
C GLU A 85 -2.06 8.32 9.09
N ILE A 86 -3.12 7.77 9.69
CA ILE A 86 -3.78 6.55 9.22
C ILE A 86 -4.38 6.80 7.83
N ASP A 87 -5.18 7.87 7.69
CA ASP A 87 -5.81 8.25 6.42
C ASP A 87 -4.76 8.52 5.33
N LYS A 88 -3.68 9.24 5.67
CA LYS A 88 -2.55 9.44 4.75
C LYS A 88 -1.94 8.13 4.27
N GLY A 89 -1.70 7.18 5.19
CA GLY A 89 -1.14 5.87 4.86
C GLY A 89 -2.03 5.10 3.90
N THR A 90 -3.33 5.04 4.19
CA THR A 90 -4.32 4.38 3.33
C THR A 90 -4.41 5.03 1.96
N LYS A 91 -4.47 6.36 1.91
CA LYS A 91 -4.57 7.12 0.67
C LYS A 91 -3.36 6.92 -0.23
N LEU A 92 -2.14 6.86 0.33
CA LEU A 92 -0.93 6.57 -0.43
C LEU A 92 -0.99 5.20 -1.13
N VAL A 93 -1.50 4.18 -0.44
CA VAL A 93 -1.69 2.84 -1.01
C VAL A 93 -2.75 2.85 -2.09
N GLU A 94 -3.88 3.52 -1.85
CA GLU A 94 -4.95 3.65 -2.85
C GLU A 94 -4.47 4.37 -4.12
N ASP A 95 -3.78 5.50 -3.97
CA ASP A 95 -3.26 6.27 -5.09
C ASP A 95 -2.23 5.46 -5.88
N PHE A 96 -1.34 4.72 -5.20
CA PHE A 96 -0.40 3.83 -5.86
C PHE A 96 -1.09 2.72 -6.66
N VAL A 97 -2.09 2.06 -6.07
CA VAL A 97 -2.85 1.02 -6.76
C VAL A 97 -3.62 1.60 -7.95
N LYS A 98 -4.28 2.76 -7.80
CA LYS A 98 -4.99 3.43 -8.90
C LYS A 98 -4.08 3.84 -10.05
N ASP A 99 -2.88 4.33 -9.73
CA ASP A 99 -1.90 4.77 -10.73
C ASP A 99 -1.26 3.59 -11.48
N THR A 100 -1.18 2.41 -10.86
CA THR A 100 -0.53 1.21 -11.42
C THR A 100 -1.51 0.18 -11.99
N ILE A 101 -2.82 0.31 -11.69
CA ILE A 101 -3.89 -0.39 -12.39
C ILE A 101 -3.73 -0.07 -13.89
N PRO A 102 -3.67 -1.08 -14.77
CA PRO A 102 -3.73 -0.82 -16.19
C PRO A 102 -5.07 -0.14 -16.42
N LYS A 103 -5.07 1.07 -16.98
CA LYS A 103 -6.29 1.60 -17.56
C LYS A 103 -6.67 0.64 -18.67
N GLU A 104 -7.50 -0.35 -18.37
CA GLU A 104 -8.45 -0.82 -19.37
C GLU A 104 -9.18 0.45 -19.80
N GLU A 105 -9.14 0.76 -21.10
CA GLU A 105 -9.92 1.83 -21.68
C GLU A 105 -11.37 1.67 -21.23
N THR A 106 -11.77 2.40 -20.19
CA THR A 106 -13.16 2.70 -19.95
C THR A 106 -13.54 3.77 -20.98
N GLU A 107 -13.73 3.32 -22.22
CA GLU A 107 -14.79 3.87 -23.07
C GLU A 107 -16.07 3.85 -22.23
N GLY A 108 -16.64 5.02 -22.00
CA GLY A 108 -17.84 5.16 -21.19
C GLY A 108 -17.93 6.45 -20.40
N ASP A 109 -17.40 7.54 -20.96
CA ASP A 109 -18.01 8.84 -20.75
C ASP A 109 -19.50 8.72 -21.11
N LYS A 110 -20.33 8.63 -20.07
CA LYS A 110 -21.76 8.90 -20.15
C LYS A 110 -22.04 10.02 -19.16
N LYS A 111 -21.99 11.25 -19.66
CA LYS A 111 -23.15 12.16 -19.75
C LYS A 111 -22.66 13.59 -19.88
N GLU A 112 -22.90 14.19 -21.05
CA GLU A 112 -23.74 15.39 -21.14
C GLU A 112 -24.48 15.44 -22.48
#